data_AF-A0A2W0A710-F1
#
_entry.id   AF-A0A2W0A710-F1
#
_cell.length_a   1.000
_cell.length_b   1.000
_cell.length_c   1.000
_cell.angle_alpha   90.00
_cell.angle_beta   90.00
_cell.angle_gamma   90.00
#
_symmetry.space_group_name_H-M   'P 1'
#
loop_
_entity.id
_entity.type
_entity.pdbx_description
1 polymer ?
#
loop_
_entity_poly.entity_id
_entity_poly.type
_entity_poly.pdbx_seq_one_letter_code
_entity_poly.pdbx_strand_id
1 'polypeptide(L)' 'MKKQFLIVLSVILLSSAALAAENLRLNPKLDYTSDSQDGPLITGDHMEEGALTGKPNYLIFYGEG' A
#
# COMPACT_ATOMS: atom_id res chain seq x y z
N MET A 1 19.07 -29.71 13.43
CA MET A 1 17.87 -29.14 14.07
C MET A 1 17.97 -27.63 14.31
N LYS A 2 18.96 -27.12 15.08
CA LYS A 2 19.10 -25.66 15.37
C LYS A 2 19.22 -24.76 14.13
N LYS A 3 19.96 -25.19 13.10
CA LYS A 3 20.11 -24.44 11.83
C LYS A 3 18.80 -24.33 11.03
N GLN A 4 18.01 -25.41 10.96
CA GLN A 4 16.72 -25.38 10.25
C GLN A 4 15.72 -24.48 10.97
N PHE A 5 15.72 -24.50 12.31
CA PHE A 5 14.92 -23.57 13.12
C PHE A 5 15.29 -22.11 12.85
N LEU A 6 16.59 -21.79 12.78
CA LEU A 6 17.06 -20.43 12.44
C LEU A 6 16.63 -20.01 11.03
N ILE A 7 16.71 -20.91 10.04
CA ILE A 7 16.29 -20.62 8.66
C ILE A 7 14.79 -20.33 8.59
N VAL A 8 13.96 -21.17 9.22
CA VAL A 8 12.50 -20.97 9.26
C VAL A 8 12.16 -19.65 9.96
N LEU A 9 12.81 -19.34 11.08
CA LEU A 9 12.62 -18.08 11.80
C LEU A 9 12.99 -16.87 10.94
N SER A 10 14.08 -16.93 10.18
CA SER A 10 14.47 -15.84 9.28
C SER A 10 13.47 -15.63 8.13
N VAL A 11 12.89 -16.70 7.57
CA VAL A 11 11.87 -16.56 6.50
C VAL A 11 10.59 -15.92 7.02
N ILE A 12 10.16 -16.27 8.25
CA ILE A 12 8.96 -15.69 8.87
C ILE A 12 9.18 -14.19 9.17
N LEU A 13 10.36 -13.81 9.69
CA LEU A 13 10.68 -12.41 9.97
C LEU A 13 10.77 -11.54 8.71
N LEU A 14 11.07 -12.13 7.53
CA LEU A 14 11.01 -11.39 6.26
C LEU A 14 9.58 -11.19 5.74
N SER A 15 8.62 -12.01 6.17
CA SER A 15 7.24 -11.99 5.64
C SER A 15 6.35 -10.89 6.24
N SER A 16 6.74 -10.26 7.36
CA SER A 16 5.96 -9.20 8.00
C SER A 16 6.07 -7.83 7.32
N ALA A 17 6.87 -7.70 6.25
CA ALA A 17 7.07 -6.45 5.52
C ALA A 17 6.14 -6.29 4.29
N ALA A 18 5.05 -7.05 4.21
CA ALA A 18 4.19 -7.12 3.02
C ALA A 18 2.84 -6.40 3.14
N LEU A 19 2.64 -5.56 4.17
CA LEU A 19 1.38 -4.83 4.38
C LEU A 19 1.46 -3.44 3.75
N ALA A 20 1.52 -3.39 2.43
CA ALA A 20 1.64 -2.13 1.69
C ALA A 20 0.27 -1.65 1.18
N ALA A 21 -0.05 -0.36 1.43
CA ALA A 21 -1.22 0.32 0.88
C ALA A 21 -2.55 -0.40 1.14
N GLU A 22 -2.85 -0.69 2.41
CA GLU A 22 -4.07 -1.40 2.85
C GLU A 22 -5.25 -0.44 3.04
N ASN A 23 -6.47 -0.98 3.16
CA ASN A 23 -7.69 -0.21 3.44
C ASN A 23 -7.87 1.02 2.52
N LEU A 24 -7.65 0.80 1.22
CA LEU A 24 -7.74 1.85 0.21
C LEU A 24 -9.14 2.48 0.17
N ARG A 25 -9.17 3.81 0.10
CA ARG A 25 -10.38 4.64 0.11
C ARG A 25 -10.14 5.93 -0.65
N LEU A 26 -11.22 6.59 -1.05
CA LEU A 26 -11.14 7.96 -1.57
C LEU A 26 -10.56 8.89 -0.50
N ASN A 27 -9.64 9.76 -0.90
CA ASN A 27 -9.05 10.72 0.01
C ASN A 27 -10.09 11.78 0.42
N PRO A 28 -10.53 11.81 1.70
CA PRO A 28 -11.60 12.71 2.15
C PRO A 28 -11.14 14.17 2.25
N LYS A 29 -9.85 14.45 2.05
CA LYS A 29 -9.27 15.79 2.13
C LYS A 29 -9.27 16.53 0.81
N LEU A 30 -9.69 15.88 -0.29
CA LEU A 30 -9.74 16.53 -1.60
C LEU A 30 -10.88 17.54 -1.66
N ASP A 31 -10.58 18.75 -2.13
CA ASP A 31 -11.58 19.74 -2.49
C ASP A 31 -11.87 19.65 -3.99
N TYR A 32 -12.98 18.98 -4.33
CA TYR A 32 -13.42 18.81 -5.72
C TYR A 32 -13.90 20.11 -6.39
N THR A 33 -13.95 21.22 -5.65
CA THR A 33 -14.36 22.53 -6.17
C THR A 33 -13.17 23.43 -6.49
N SER A 34 -11.95 22.99 -6.19
CA SER A 34 -10.72 23.72 -6.42
C SER A 34 -9.94 23.13 -7.61
N ASP A 35 -9.24 24.00 -8.34
CA ASP A 35 -8.29 23.60 -9.39
C ASP A 35 -6.87 23.31 -8.82
N SER A 36 -6.73 23.26 -7.49
CA SER A 36 -5.47 22.99 -6.81
C SER A 36 -5.11 21.50 -6.79
N GLN A 37 -3.81 21.21 -6.67
CA GLN A 37 -3.30 19.84 -6.47
C GLN A 37 -3.34 19.49 -4.98
N ASP A 38 -4.49 19.01 -4.51
CA ASP A 38 -4.76 18.74 -3.08
C ASP A 38 -4.19 17.41 -2.57
N GLY A 39 -3.49 16.67 -3.45
CA GLY A 39 -2.86 15.39 -3.15
C GLY A 39 -3.48 14.22 -3.93
N PRO A 40 -3.23 12.98 -3.50
CA PRO A 40 -3.67 11.80 -4.25
C PRO A 40 -5.18 11.56 -4.11
N LEU A 41 -5.78 11.01 -5.18
CA LEU A 41 -7.20 10.62 -5.23
C LEU A 41 -7.52 9.48 -4.25
N ILE A 42 -6.61 8.52 -4.14
CA ILE A 42 -6.76 7.34 -3.28
C ILE A 42 -5.75 7.44 -2.13
N THR A 43 -6.21 7.10 -0.93
CA THR A 43 -5.40 6.99 0.27
C THR A 43 -5.69 5.66 0.96
N GLY A 44 -4.85 5.27 1.91
CA GLY A 44 -4.98 4.05 2.68
C GLY A 44 -4.00 4.06 3.85
N ASP A 45 -3.77 2.89 4.42
CA ASP A 45 -2.78 2.66 5.46
C ASP A 45 -1.47 2.20 4.80
N HIS A 46 -0.31 2.63 5.34
CA HIS A 46 1.02 2.26 4.81
C HIS A 46 1.21 2.58 3.31
N MET A 47 0.71 3.73 2.85
CA MET A 47 0.79 4.13 1.43
C MET A 47 2.23 4.32 0.94
N GLU A 48 3.10 4.77 1.84
CA GLU A 48 4.54 4.95 1.65
C GLU A 48 5.30 3.65 1.43
N GLU A 49 4.75 2.52 1.89
CA GLU A 49 5.33 1.19 1.70
C GLU A 49 4.95 0.59 0.34
N GLY A 50 3.82 1.05 -0.25
CA GLY A 50 3.33 0.61 -1.56
C GLY A 50 3.67 1.53 -2.72
N ALA A 51 3.80 2.83 -2.48
CA ALA A 51 4.05 3.83 -3.51
C ALA A 51 5.56 4.14 -3.63
N LEU A 52 6.17 3.73 -4.75
CA LEU A 52 7.56 4.07 -5.05
C LEU A 52 7.66 5.36 -5.87
N THR A 53 8.50 6.29 -5.42
CA THR A 53 8.75 7.56 -6.12
C THR A 53 9.26 7.30 -7.54
N GLY A 54 8.69 8.00 -8.52
CA GLY A 54 9.07 7.89 -9.93
C GLY A 54 8.58 6.63 -10.64
N LYS A 55 7.79 5.77 -9.97
CA LYS A 55 7.14 4.61 -10.58
C LYS A 55 5.63 4.81 -10.68
N PRO A 56 5.00 4.41 -11.80
CA PRO A 56 3.55 4.45 -11.91
C PRO A 56 2.94 3.43 -10.93
N ASN A 57 1.91 3.85 -10.21
CA ASN A 57 1.07 2.98 -9.40
C ASN A 57 -0.24 2.72 -10.16
N TYR A 58 -0.71 1.47 -10.18
CA TYR A 58 -1.94 1.09 -10.86
C TYR A 58 -3.05 0.82 -9.84
N LEU A 59 -4.22 1.37 -10.11
CA LEU A 59 -5.45 1.12 -9.35
C LEU A 59 -6.40 0.33 -10.24
N ILE A 60 -6.85 -0.83 -9.78
CA ILE A 60 -7.79 -1.68 -10.51
C ILE A 60 -9.12 -1.65 -9.75
N PHE A 61 -10.13 -1.04 -10.36
CA PHE A 61 -11.50 -1.07 -9.85
C PHE A 61 -12.23 -2.24 -10.52
N TYR A 62 -12.84 -3.09 -9.71
CA TYR A 62 -13.65 -4.22 -10.16
C TYR A 62 -14.99 -4.20 -9.43
N GLY A 63 -16.06 -4.47 -10.17
CA GLY A 63 -17.40 -4.66 -9.62
C GLY A 63 -18.10 -5.76 -10.39
N GLU A 64 -18.68 -6.72 -9.66
CA GLU A 64 -19.57 -7.73 -10.23
C GLU A 64 -21.00 -7.20 -10.21
N GLY A 65 -21.73 -7.45 -11.30
CA GLY A 65 -23.16 -7.15 -11.43
C GLY A 65 -24.02 -8.38 -11.20
#